data_AF-A0A431HLH7-F1
#
_entry.id   AF-A0A431HLH7-F1
#
_cell.length_a   1.000
_cell.length_b   1.000
_cell.length_c   1.000
_cell.angle_alpha   90.00
_cell.angle_beta   90.00
_cell.angle_gamma   90.00
#
_symmetry.space_group_name_H-M   'P 1'
#
loop_
_entity.id
_entity.type
_entity.pdbx_description
1 polymer ?
#
loop_
_entity_poly.entity_id
_entity_poly.type
_entity_poly.pdbx_seq_one_letter_code
_entity_poly.pdbx_strand_id
1 'polypeptide(L)'
;MYCLILKKNKKEWTLDGEAHRTKGPAINFSNGEKWWATKGRMNRDHNLPAVERPNGTKEYWINGQEYNLQENGTREFIDLFGKLNREDLPAVEYANGDKEFWLDGKRHRSDGPAVIYGNKQYWFINGVFIKCIV
;
A
#
# COMPACT_ATOMS: atom_id res chain seq x y z
N MET A 1 -4.14 -26.05 0.01
CA MET A 1 -3.54 -26.69 -1.18
C MET A 1 -2.83 -25.63 -2.01
N TYR A 2 -1.54 -25.82 -2.30
CA TYR A 2 -0.77 -24.92 -3.15
C TYR A 2 -0.78 -25.42 -4.60
N CYS A 3 -1.24 -24.60 -5.55
CA CYS A 3 -1.49 -25.02 -6.93
C CYS A 3 -0.97 -24.00 -7.94
N LEU A 4 -0.44 -24.49 -9.07
CA LEU A 4 -0.23 -23.70 -10.28
C LEU A 4 -1.40 -23.93 -11.23
N ILE A 5 -2.11 -22.86 -11.55
CA ILE A 5 -3.22 -22.85 -12.51
C ILE A 5 -2.72 -22.25 -13.82
N LEU A 6 -2.84 -23.00 -14.90
CA LEU A 6 -2.53 -22.55 -16.25
C LEU A 6 -3.85 -22.27 -16.98
N LYS A 7 -4.03 -21.01 -17.41
CA LYS A 7 -5.14 -20.59 -18.27
C LYS A 7 -4.55 -20.11 -19.60
N LYS A 8 -5.38 -20.04 -20.64
CA LYS A 8 -4.96 -19.65 -22.00
C LYS A 8 -4.14 -18.34 -22.04
N ASN A 9 -4.45 -17.39 -21.16
CA ASN A 9 -3.86 -16.06 -21.10
C ASN A 9 -3.06 -15.76 -19.82
N LYS A 10 -2.97 -16.68 -18.85
CA LYS A 10 -2.25 -16.44 -17.59
C LYS A 10 -1.76 -17.70 -16.90
N LYS A 11 -0.69 -17.56 -16.12
CA LYS A 11 -0.19 -18.54 -15.15
C LYS A 11 -0.38 -17.96 -13.76
N GLU A 12 -1.01 -18.70 -12.85
CA GLU A 12 -1.44 -18.22 -11.54
C GLU A 12 -1.03 -19.22 -10.45
N TRP A 13 -0.31 -18.74 -9.45
CA TRP A 13 0.08 -19.49 -8.26
C TRP A 13 -0.95 -19.20 -7.16
N THR A 14 -1.50 -20.25 -6.59
CA THR A 14 -2.58 -20.16 -5.60
C THR A 14 -2.27 -20.96 -4.35
N LEU A 15 -2.79 -20.49 -3.22
CA LEU A 15 -2.87 -21.23 -1.96
C LEU A 15 -4.33 -21.20 -1.52
N ASP A 16 -4.96 -22.37 -1.41
CA ASP A 16 -6.37 -22.51 -1.02
C ASP A 16 -7.34 -21.74 -1.92
N GLY A 17 -7.01 -21.67 -3.21
CA GLY A 17 -7.81 -20.98 -4.23
C GLY A 17 -7.52 -19.48 -4.37
N GLU A 18 -6.75 -18.89 -3.44
CA GLU A 18 -6.38 -17.48 -3.49
C GLU A 18 -5.01 -17.27 -4.14
N ALA A 19 -4.83 -16.17 -4.87
CA ALA A 19 -3.53 -15.81 -5.44
C ALA A 19 -2.46 -15.67 -4.34
N HIS A 20 -1.39 -16.45 -4.45
CA HIS A 20 -0.36 -16.52 -3.43
C HIS A 20 0.97 -16.98 -4.03
N ARG A 21 2.03 -16.18 -3.84
CA ARG A 21 3.41 -16.61 -4.10
C ARG A 21 4.42 -15.78 -3.32
N THR A 22 5.37 -16.44 -2.65
CA THR A 22 6.42 -15.77 -1.85
C THR A 22 7.68 -15.44 -2.66
N LYS A 23 7.91 -16.13 -3.78
CA LYS A 23 9.09 -15.94 -4.65
C LYS A 23 8.65 -15.62 -6.08
N GLY A 24 8.51 -14.33 -6.37
CA GLY A 24 8.08 -13.81 -7.67
C GLY A 24 6.57 -13.55 -7.77
N PRO A 25 6.07 -13.19 -8.96
CA PRO A 25 4.68 -12.80 -9.16
C PRO A 25 3.73 -13.99 -9.01
N ALA A 26 2.65 -13.78 -8.27
CA ALA A 26 1.56 -14.74 -8.11
C ALA A 26 0.75 -14.91 -9.39
N ILE A 27 0.75 -13.94 -10.31
CA ILE A 27 0.11 -14.05 -11.62
C ILE A 27 1.03 -13.50 -12.69
N ASN A 28 1.22 -14.27 -13.76
CA ASN A 28 1.92 -13.85 -14.97
C ASN A 28 0.94 -13.94 -16.14
N PHE A 29 0.68 -12.82 -16.81
CA PHE A 29 -0.18 -12.75 -17.98
C PHE A 29 0.63 -12.90 -19.27
N SER A 30 0.00 -13.42 -20.32
CA SER A 30 0.65 -13.60 -21.63
C SER A 30 1.00 -12.29 -22.33
N ASN A 31 0.36 -11.18 -21.96
CA ASN A 31 0.70 -9.83 -22.44
C ASN A 31 2.00 -9.28 -21.81
N GLY A 32 2.58 -9.96 -20.82
CA GLY A 32 3.77 -9.52 -20.08
C GLY A 32 3.48 -8.86 -18.73
N GLU A 33 2.21 -8.67 -18.38
CA GLU A 33 1.80 -8.12 -17.08
C GLU A 33 2.05 -9.11 -15.94
N LYS A 34 2.48 -8.60 -14.79
CA LYS A 34 2.87 -9.41 -13.62
C LYS A 34 2.28 -8.84 -12.35
N TRP A 35 1.63 -9.69 -11.57
CA TRP A 35 0.99 -9.31 -10.30
C TRP A 35 1.60 -10.10 -9.14
N TRP A 36 1.99 -9.39 -8.08
CA TRP A 36 2.46 -9.97 -6.82
C TRP A 36 1.33 -9.94 -5.80
N ALA A 37 1.00 -11.11 -5.26
CA ALA A 37 -0.07 -11.28 -4.29
C ALA A 37 0.28 -12.37 -3.27
N THR A 38 -0.18 -12.18 -2.04
CA THR A 38 -0.03 -13.13 -0.94
C THR A 38 -1.36 -13.20 -0.19
N LYS A 39 -1.88 -14.42 0.00
CA LYS A 39 -3.18 -14.67 0.67
C LYS A 39 -4.31 -13.82 0.04
N GLY A 40 -4.40 -13.85 -1.29
CA GLY A 40 -5.43 -13.17 -2.05
C GLY A 40 -5.27 -11.64 -2.17
N ARG A 41 -4.33 -11.02 -1.46
CA ARG A 41 -4.13 -9.56 -1.48
C ARG A 41 -2.91 -9.17 -2.29
N MET A 42 -3.02 -8.12 -3.10
CA MET A 42 -1.89 -7.50 -3.79
C MET A 42 -0.86 -7.02 -2.77
N ASN A 43 0.38 -7.49 -2.91
CA ASN A 43 1.41 -7.21 -1.93
C ASN A 43 2.81 -7.42 -2.52
N ARG A 44 3.71 -6.46 -2.29
CA ARG A 44 5.14 -6.62 -2.57
C ARG A 44 5.99 -5.74 -1.64
N ASP A 45 6.97 -6.37 -0.98
CA ASP A 45 7.88 -5.68 -0.06
C ASP A 45 8.96 -4.86 -0.78
N HIS A 46 9.77 -4.12 0.00
CA HIS A 46 10.95 -3.36 -0.45
C HIS A 46 10.66 -2.25 -1.47
N ASN A 47 9.50 -1.59 -1.38
CA ASN A 47 9.10 -0.52 -2.28
C ASN A 47 9.11 -0.94 -3.76
N LEU A 48 8.86 -2.24 -4.02
CA LEU A 48 8.74 -2.78 -5.35
C LEU A 48 7.26 -2.77 -5.79
N PRO A 49 6.99 -2.61 -7.09
CA PRO A 49 5.61 -2.54 -7.59
C PRO A 49 4.91 -3.88 -7.49
N ALA A 50 3.70 -3.91 -6.92
CA ALA A 50 2.90 -5.14 -6.88
C ALA A 50 2.22 -5.44 -8.22
N VAL A 51 2.13 -4.47 -9.12
CA VAL A 51 1.72 -4.64 -10.51
C VAL A 51 2.78 -4.06 -11.42
N GLU A 52 3.26 -4.85 -12.38
CA GLU A 52 4.09 -4.39 -13.49
C GLU A 52 3.35 -4.62 -14.80
N ARG A 53 3.09 -3.55 -15.55
CA ARG A 53 2.43 -3.61 -16.86
C ARG A 53 3.45 -3.50 -18.00
N PRO A 54 3.15 -4.06 -19.20
CA PRO A 54 4.08 -4.06 -20.34
C PRO A 54 4.44 -2.66 -20.87
N ASN A 55 3.55 -1.69 -20.65
CA ASN A 55 3.76 -0.29 -21.02
C ASN A 55 4.69 0.47 -20.04
N GLY A 56 5.24 -0.21 -19.02
CA GLY A 56 6.10 0.37 -18.00
C GLY A 56 5.37 0.96 -16.80
N THR A 57 4.03 1.02 -16.82
CA THR A 57 3.24 1.44 -15.67
C THR A 57 3.46 0.48 -14.49
N LYS A 58 3.63 1.06 -13.31
CA LYS A 58 3.89 0.38 -12.05
C LYS A 58 2.86 0.82 -11.03
N GLU A 59 2.26 -0.13 -10.32
CA GLU A 59 1.36 0.16 -9.20
C GLU A 59 1.91 -0.51 -7.95
N TYR A 60 1.84 0.18 -6.82
CA TYR A 60 2.43 -0.27 -5.58
C TYR A 60 1.34 -0.60 -4.59
N TRP A 61 1.41 -1.81 -4.04
CA TRP A 61 0.41 -2.33 -3.14
C TRP A 61 1.10 -3.07 -2.00
N ILE A 62 0.62 -2.86 -0.78
CA ILE A 62 1.04 -3.64 0.39
C ILE A 62 -0.18 -4.06 1.18
N ASN A 63 -0.30 -5.36 1.44
CA ASN A 63 -1.46 -5.97 2.13
C ASN A 63 -2.84 -5.59 1.55
N GLY A 64 -2.91 -5.31 0.24
CA GLY A 64 -4.14 -4.90 -0.45
C GLY A 64 -4.43 -3.40 -0.43
N GLN A 65 -3.55 -2.57 0.16
CA GLN A 65 -3.66 -1.11 0.12
C GLN A 65 -2.73 -0.55 -0.96
N GLU A 66 -3.28 0.24 -1.87
CA GLU A 66 -2.51 0.99 -2.86
C GLU A 66 -1.80 2.18 -2.24
N TYR A 67 -0.61 2.50 -2.75
CA TYR A 67 0.13 3.68 -2.35
C TYR A 67 0.97 4.25 -3.50
N ASN A 68 1.24 5.55 -3.44
CA ASN A 68 2.23 6.20 -4.27
C ASN A 68 3.60 6.14 -3.59
N LEU A 69 4.64 5.88 -4.36
CA LEU A 69 6.03 5.91 -3.91
C LEU A 69 6.72 7.12 -4.54
N GLN A 70 7.17 8.06 -3.73
CA GLN A 70 7.98 9.19 -4.17
C GLN A 70 9.44 8.80 -4.34
N GLU A 71 10.20 9.57 -5.14
CA GLU A 71 11.63 9.34 -5.40
C GLU A 71 12.49 9.36 -4.13
N ASN A 72 12.10 10.17 -3.13
CA ASN A 72 12.79 10.26 -1.86
C ASN A 72 12.54 9.05 -0.94
N GLY A 73 11.66 8.12 -1.33
CA GLY A 73 11.27 6.95 -0.54
C GLY A 73 10.00 7.12 0.31
N THR A 74 9.36 8.30 0.26
CA THR A 74 8.09 8.56 0.95
C THR A 74 6.96 7.74 0.33
N ARG A 75 6.12 7.16 1.18
CA ARG A 75 4.94 6.41 0.78
C ARG A 75 3.66 7.15 1.16
N GLU A 76 2.72 7.21 0.22
CA GLU A 76 1.42 7.86 0.39
C GLU A 76 0.31 6.86 0.06
N PHE A 77 -0.37 6.37 1.08
CA PHE A 77 -1.47 5.42 0.95
C PHE A 77 -2.75 6.15 0.59
N ILE A 78 -3.38 5.70 -0.50
CA ILE A 78 -4.53 6.38 -1.11
C ILE A 78 -5.75 5.47 -1.20
N ASP A 79 -6.94 6.06 -1.16
CA ASP A 79 -8.19 5.37 -1.51
C ASP A 79 -8.41 5.29 -3.03
N LEU A 80 -9.52 4.67 -3.43
CA LEU A 80 -9.94 4.54 -4.83
C LEU A 80 -10.19 5.89 -5.55
N PHE A 81 -10.30 6.98 -4.79
CA PHE A 81 -10.48 8.34 -5.31
C PHE A 81 -9.18 9.16 -5.26
N GLY A 82 -8.05 8.54 -4.90
CA GLY A 82 -6.75 9.19 -4.82
C GLY A 82 -6.55 10.06 -3.57
N LYS A 83 -7.39 9.93 -2.55
CA LYS A 83 -7.25 10.66 -1.28
C LYS A 83 -6.40 9.89 -0.31
N LEU A 84 -5.56 10.59 0.46
CA LEU A 84 -4.82 9.98 1.57
C LEU A 84 -5.77 9.30 2.54
N ASN A 85 -5.62 8.00 2.71
CA ASN A 85 -6.54 7.20 3.51
C ASN A 85 -5.88 5.92 4.01
N ARG A 86 -5.85 5.74 5.33
CA ARG A 86 -5.46 4.48 5.97
C ARG A 86 -5.93 4.47 7.41
N GLU A 87 -6.80 3.52 7.77
CA GLU A 87 -7.55 3.52 9.03
C GLU A 87 -6.66 3.41 10.28
N ASP A 88 -5.79 2.40 10.35
CA ASP A 88 -5.02 2.08 11.57
C ASP A 88 -3.51 2.39 11.47
N LEU A 89 -3.06 2.83 10.30
CA LEU A 89 -1.64 3.01 9.98
C LEU A 89 -1.43 4.38 9.35
N PRO A 90 -0.19 4.92 9.32
CA PRO A 90 0.06 6.19 8.68
C PRO A 90 -0.32 6.12 7.20
N ALA A 91 -1.09 7.10 6.74
CA ALA A 91 -1.38 7.30 5.33
C ALA A 91 -0.20 7.98 4.62
N VAL A 92 0.66 8.69 5.35
CA VAL A 92 1.95 9.18 4.82
C VAL A 92 3.06 8.66 5.72
N GLU A 93 4.03 7.99 5.12
CA GLU A 93 5.25 7.53 5.77
C GLU A 93 6.44 8.15 5.06
N TYR A 94 7.05 9.15 5.70
CA TYR A 94 8.18 9.88 5.15
C TYR A 94 9.46 9.04 5.24
N ALA A 95 10.37 9.27 4.30
CA ALA A 95 11.66 8.59 4.26
C ALA A 95 12.53 8.86 5.50
N ASN A 96 12.34 10.00 6.17
CA ASN A 96 13.02 10.36 7.42
C ASN A 96 12.40 9.69 8.67
N GLY A 97 11.33 8.91 8.51
CA GLY A 97 10.62 8.21 9.60
C GLY A 97 9.42 8.96 10.16
N ASP A 98 9.18 10.21 9.73
CA ASP A 98 7.99 10.98 10.10
C ASP A 98 6.72 10.33 9.56
N LYS A 99 5.59 10.59 10.22
CA LYS A 99 4.32 9.91 9.95
C LYS A 99 3.14 10.85 10.01
N GLU A 100 2.19 10.64 9.10
CA GLU A 100 0.88 11.26 9.17
C GLU A 100 -0.25 10.26 8.97
N PHE A 101 -1.31 10.45 9.74
CA PHE A 101 -2.51 9.64 9.73
C PHE A 101 -3.63 10.45 9.11
N TRP A 102 -4.22 9.90 8.05
CA TRP A 102 -5.26 10.53 7.27
C TRP A 102 -6.41 9.55 7.07
N LEU A 103 -7.63 10.07 7.16
CA LEU A 103 -8.87 9.36 6.86
C LEU A 103 -9.70 10.25 5.94
N ASP A 104 -10.14 9.70 4.80
CA ASP A 104 -10.91 10.42 3.77
C ASP A 104 -10.28 11.76 3.32
N GLY A 105 -8.94 11.80 3.21
CA GLY A 105 -8.20 13.00 2.82
C GLY A 105 -8.14 14.08 3.91
N LYS A 106 -8.45 13.76 5.17
CA LYS A 106 -8.29 14.67 6.31
C LYS A 106 -7.37 14.06 7.36
N ARG A 107 -6.47 14.86 7.94
CA ARG A 107 -5.67 14.42 9.10
C ARG A 107 -6.60 13.96 10.22
N HIS A 108 -6.45 12.72 10.65
CA HIS A 108 -7.33 12.11 11.63
C HIS A 108 -6.60 11.01 12.38
N ARG A 109 -6.70 11.01 13.71
CA ARG A 109 -6.38 9.85 14.54
C ARG A 109 -7.04 9.95 15.90
N SER A 110 -7.84 8.95 16.28
CA SER A 110 -8.60 8.92 17.54
C SER A 110 -7.79 8.48 18.75
N ASP A 111 -6.75 7.67 18.55
CA ASP A 111 -5.98 6.99 19.59
C ASP A 111 -4.57 7.57 19.81
N GLY A 112 -4.21 8.65 19.11
CA GLY A 112 -2.85 9.19 19.14
C GLY A 112 -2.67 10.43 18.28
N PRO A 113 -1.42 10.92 18.13
CA PRO A 113 -1.13 12.05 17.26
C PRO A 113 -1.34 11.68 15.80
N ALA A 114 -2.04 12.54 15.08
CA ALA A 114 -2.27 12.40 13.64
C ALA A 114 -1.05 12.84 12.81
N VAL A 115 -0.15 13.64 13.38
CA VAL A 115 1.11 14.05 12.74
C VAL A 115 2.24 13.87 13.74
N ILE A 116 3.32 13.22 13.31
CA ILE A 116 4.52 12.95 14.11
C ILE A 116 5.72 13.38 13.29
N TYR A 117 6.37 14.47 13.71
CA TYR A 117 7.57 15.02 13.09
C TYR A 117 8.73 15.06 14.09
N GLY A 118 9.65 14.12 14.00
CA GLY A 118 10.66 13.88 15.05
C GLY A 118 9.99 13.75 16.43
N ASN A 119 10.28 14.70 17.32
CA ASN A 119 9.69 14.72 18.68
C ASN A 119 8.38 15.51 18.78
N LYS A 120 7.97 16.21 17.72
CA LYS A 120 6.75 17.03 17.70
C LYS A 120 5.56 16.16 17.31
N GLN A 121 4.47 16.32 18.05
CA GLN A 121 3.25 15.55 17.88
C GLN A 121 2.05 16.48 17.78
N TYR A 122 1.15 16.24 16.82
CA TYR A 122 -0.06 17.03 16.61
C TYR A 122 -1.27 16.12 16.50
N TRP A 123 -2.33 16.46 17.24
CA TRP A 123 -3.59 15.70 17.25
C TRP A 123 -4.60 16.39 16.34
N PHE A 124 -5.22 15.60 15.48
CA PHE A 124 -6.31 16.03 14.61
C PHE A 124 -7.43 15.00 14.63
N ILE A 125 -8.68 15.46 14.65
CA ILE A 125 -9.86 14.63 14.47
C ILE A 125 -10.67 15.20 13.30
N ASN A 126 -10.82 14.42 12.24
CA ASN A 126 -11.57 14.81 11.03
C ASN A 126 -11.08 16.14 10.43
N GLY A 127 -9.77 16.38 10.47
CA GLY A 127 -9.13 17.60 9.99
C GLY A 127 -9.13 18.76 11.01
N VAL A 128 -9.80 18.63 12.15
CA VAL A 128 -9.83 19.65 13.20
C VAL A 128 -8.64 19.48 14.13
N PHE A 129 -7.84 20.53 14.28
CA PHE A 129 -6.72 20.56 15.23
C PHE A 129 -7.23 20.52 16.67
N ILE A 130 -6.62 19.66 17.49
CA ILE A 130 -6.98 19.51 18.91
C ILE A 130 -5.90 20.09 19.82
N LYS A 131 -4.65 19.63 19.66
CA LYS A 131 -3.50 20.02 20.48
C LYS A 131 -2.19 19.63 19.81
N CYS A 132 -1.07 20.12 20.35
CA CYS A 132 0.26 19.63 20.04
C CYS A 132 1.12 19.42 21.30
N ILE A 133 2.17 18.64 21.15
CA ILE A 133 3.29 18.50 22.09
C ILE A 133 4.55 18.77 21.26
N VAL A 134 5.38 19.69 21.74
CA VAL A 134 6.61 20.16 21.07
C VAL A 134 7.81 20.10 22.00
#